data_AF-A0A8C8FUT2-F1
#
_entry.id   AF-A0A8C8FUT2-F1
#
_cell.length_a   1.000
_cell.length_b   1.000
_cell.length_c   1.000
_cell.angle_alpha   90.00
_cell.angle_beta   90.00
_cell.angle_gamma   90.00
#
_symmetry.space_group_name_H-M   'P 1'
#
loop_
_entity.id
_entity.type
_entity.pdbx_description
1 polymer ?
#
loop_
_entity_poly.entity_id
_entity_poly.type
_entity_poly.pdbx_seq_one_letter_code
_entity_poly.pdbx_strand_id
1 'polypeptide(L)'
;SRLTVHEVHFLLLSQVTGSLDDCACDVETIDAFNNERLFPKLQKLLESDYFRFYKVNLNKPCPFWTDSGLCGQKNCAVIPCPPVSIFLTLYSAEANNQECEKAETLGAVDSSLSKETRQALLEWNKHDDEAERFCVIDDEESPDSQYVDLLLNPERFTGYKGPEAWQIWNSIYEENCFKPYTVKRPLNPLASYSGQCVEKRAFFRLVSGLHSSINIHLSARYLLDDNWFQKKWGHNVSEFQQRFDAQLTNGEGPKRLRNLYFLYLIELRALAKVLPLLQRPSFQLYTGQPTQDRQHKRVLLELLQVAKSFPLHFDETSLFAGNKEEAANLKEDFRLTFRNISRIMDCVGCFKCRLWGKLQTQGLGTALKILFSERQIEALPKSGSARLTFQLSRQEIVSLLNAFGRYNSSWHRIRYTRKVQINIKEVGVI
;
A
#
# COMPACT_ATOMS: atom_id res chain seq x y z
N SER A 1 10.87 -35.52 -18.74
CA SER A 1 9.90 -34.96 -19.71
C SER A 1 9.80 -33.47 -19.41
N ARG A 2 10.24 -32.59 -20.33
CA ARG A 2 10.24 -31.13 -20.10
C ARG A 2 8.78 -30.66 -20.09
N LEU A 3 8.29 -30.21 -18.93
CA LEU A 3 6.99 -29.55 -18.83
C LEU A 3 7.11 -28.18 -19.49
N THR A 4 6.17 -27.84 -20.36
CA THR A 4 6.14 -26.54 -21.03
C THR A 4 5.71 -25.44 -20.05
N VAL A 5 6.06 -24.18 -20.34
CA VAL A 5 5.71 -22.99 -19.54
C VAL A 5 4.19 -22.90 -19.24
N HIS A 6 3.34 -23.53 -20.05
CA HIS A 6 1.90 -23.67 -19.84
C HIS A 6 1.52 -24.77 -18.81
N GLU A 7 2.18 -25.92 -18.80
CA GLU A 7 1.92 -26.99 -17.80
C GLU A 7 2.45 -26.61 -16.41
N VAL A 8 3.50 -25.80 -16.38
CA VAL A 8 4.10 -25.17 -15.18
C VAL A 8 3.16 -24.16 -14.50
N HIS A 9 2.26 -23.55 -15.27
CA HIS A 9 1.18 -22.69 -14.75
C HIS A 9 0.27 -23.50 -13.80
N PHE A 10 -0.01 -24.76 -14.16
CA PHE A 10 -1.12 -25.57 -13.66
C PHE A 10 -1.01 -26.04 -12.20
N LEU A 11 0.17 -26.11 -11.57
CA LEU A 11 0.34 -26.87 -10.30
C LEU A 11 0.17 -26.07 -8.99
N LEU A 12 0.17 -24.74 -9.03
CA LEU A 12 -0.29 -23.87 -7.92
C LEU A 12 -1.52 -23.06 -8.32
N LEU A 13 -1.74 -22.84 -9.62
CA LEU A 13 -3.03 -22.41 -10.12
C LEU A 13 -4.07 -23.50 -9.93
N SER A 14 -3.78 -24.81 -9.97
CA SER A 14 -4.78 -25.84 -9.62
C SER A 14 -5.43 -25.70 -8.23
N GLN A 15 -4.83 -24.93 -7.31
CA GLN A 15 -5.39 -24.62 -5.98
C GLN A 15 -6.09 -23.24 -5.92
N VAL A 16 -5.85 -22.36 -6.90
CA VAL A 16 -6.45 -21.02 -7.07
C VAL A 16 -6.93 -20.84 -8.53
N THR A 17 -7.45 -21.89 -9.17
CA THR A 17 -8.03 -21.88 -10.52
C THR A 17 -9.52 -21.91 -10.40
N GLY A 18 -10.17 -21.19 -11.31
CA GLY A 18 -11.63 -21.08 -11.37
C GLY A 18 -12.13 -19.69 -11.04
N SER A 19 -13.46 -19.54 -11.07
CA SER A 19 -14.13 -18.30 -10.72
C SER A 19 -13.74 -17.88 -9.31
N LEU A 20 -13.41 -16.60 -9.12
CA LEU A 20 -13.45 -16.01 -7.79
C LEU A 20 -14.92 -16.00 -7.35
N ASP A 21 -15.21 -16.35 -6.10
CA ASP A 21 -16.59 -16.50 -5.60
C ASP A 21 -17.46 -15.23 -5.80
N ASP A 22 -16.83 -14.07 -6.02
CA ASP A 22 -17.48 -12.75 -6.19
C ASP A 22 -17.03 -12.00 -7.47
N CYS A 23 -16.31 -12.66 -8.39
CA CYS A 23 -15.89 -12.06 -9.65
C CYS A 23 -15.81 -13.12 -10.75
N ALA A 24 -16.51 -12.89 -11.86
CA ALA A 24 -16.49 -13.75 -13.05
C ALA A 24 -15.19 -13.58 -13.86
N CYS A 25 -14.04 -13.64 -13.18
CA CYS A 25 -12.72 -13.54 -13.79
C CYS A 25 -11.87 -14.72 -13.32
N ASP A 26 -11.20 -15.36 -14.27
CA ASP A 26 -10.17 -16.35 -13.96
C ASP A 26 -8.85 -15.64 -13.58
N VAL A 27 -8.01 -16.35 -12.82
CA VAL A 27 -6.76 -15.79 -12.32
C VAL A 27 -5.79 -15.52 -13.48
N GLU A 28 -5.87 -16.32 -14.54
CA GLU A 28 -5.03 -16.25 -15.71
C GLU A 28 -5.23 -14.95 -16.51
N THR A 29 -6.48 -14.51 -16.69
CA THR A 29 -6.78 -13.23 -17.36
C THR A 29 -6.26 -12.05 -16.53
N ILE A 30 -6.43 -12.11 -15.22
CA ILE A 30 -5.96 -11.09 -14.29
C ILE A 30 -4.42 -10.98 -14.36
N ASP A 31 -3.73 -12.11 -14.29
CA ASP A 31 -2.27 -12.19 -14.34
C ASP A 31 -1.73 -11.66 -15.68
N ALA A 32 -2.30 -12.09 -16.81
CA ALA A 32 -1.86 -11.64 -18.14
C ALA A 32 -2.08 -10.14 -18.32
N PHE A 33 -3.28 -9.65 -17.99
CA PHE A 33 -3.62 -8.23 -18.08
C PHE A 33 -2.66 -7.37 -17.25
N ASN A 34 -2.43 -7.76 -16.01
CA ASN A 34 -1.58 -7.02 -15.10
C ASN A 34 -0.12 -6.98 -15.55
N ASN A 35 0.45 -8.15 -15.88
CA ASN A 35 1.88 -8.28 -16.16
C ASN A 35 2.26 -7.67 -17.51
N GLU A 36 1.38 -7.79 -18.51
CA GLU A 36 1.70 -7.37 -19.88
C GLU A 36 1.29 -5.93 -20.17
N ARG A 37 0.17 -5.45 -19.61
CA ARG A 37 -0.39 -4.15 -19.97
C ARG A 37 -0.20 -3.09 -18.90
N LEU A 38 -0.32 -3.47 -17.63
CA LEU A 38 -0.45 -2.52 -16.53
C LEU A 38 0.89 -2.27 -15.82
N PHE A 39 1.62 -3.32 -15.44
CA PHE A 39 2.82 -3.23 -14.62
C PHE A 39 3.95 -2.36 -15.19
N PRO A 40 4.33 -2.45 -16.48
CA PRO A 40 5.41 -1.63 -17.01
C PRO A 40 5.11 -0.13 -16.94
N LYS A 41 3.84 0.26 -17.18
CA LYS A 41 3.38 1.65 -17.09
C LYS A 41 3.36 2.11 -15.63
N LEU A 42 2.87 1.26 -14.73
CA LEU A 42 2.80 1.55 -13.31
C LEU A 42 4.19 1.74 -12.70
N GLN A 43 5.13 0.83 -12.97
CA GLN A 43 6.48 0.91 -12.44
C GLN A 43 7.17 2.21 -12.85
N LYS A 44 7.09 2.57 -14.14
CA LYS A 44 7.64 3.84 -14.65
C LYS A 44 7.05 5.06 -13.93
N LEU A 45 5.76 5.01 -13.60
CA LEU A 45 5.09 6.09 -12.90
C LEU A 45 5.55 6.20 -11.45
N LEU A 46 5.70 5.08 -10.74
CA LEU A 46 6.13 5.03 -9.33
C LEU A 46 7.58 5.45 -9.10
N GLU A 47 8.41 5.41 -10.16
CA GLU A 47 9.79 5.90 -10.13
C GLU A 47 9.89 7.42 -10.37
N SER A 48 8.80 8.08 -10.77
CA SER A 48 8.79 9.53 -11.01
C SER A 48 8.76 10.35 -9.72
N ASP A 49 9.24 11.59 -9.79
CA ASP A 49 9.34 12.49 -8.63
C ASP A 49 7.99 12.72 -7.94
N TYR A 50 6.88 12.76 -8.68
CA TYR A 50 5.56 12.92 -8.09
C TYR A 50 5.18 11.74 -7.17
N PHE A 51 5.58 10.52 -7.51
CA PHE A 51 5.12 9.29 -6.84
C PHE A 51 6.16 8.63 -5.93
N ARG A 52 7.45 8.96 -6.07
CA ARG A 52 8.51 8.36 -5.24
C ARG A 52 8.61 8.97 -3.85
N PHE A 53 8.16 10.19 -3.65
CA PHE A 53 8.22 10.88 -2.36
C PHE A 53 6.87 10.78 -1.65
N TYR A 54 6.92 10.38 -0.38
CA TYR A 54 5.73 10.21 0.45
C TYR A 54 5.93 10.94 1.77
N LYS A 55 4.99 11.83 2.13
CA LYS A 55 5.07 12.61 3.37
C LYS A 55 4.54 11.78 4.53
N VAL A 56 5.30 11.61 5.61
CA VAL A 56 4.85 10.81 6.75
C VAL A 56 5.52 11.26 8.05
N ASN A 57 4.78 11.17 9.15
CA ASN A 57 5.35 11.27 10.49
C ASN A 57 5.59 9.86 11.04
N LEU A 58 6.87 9.47 11.16
CA LEU A 58 7.26 8.16 11.70
C LEU A 58 7.56 8.22 13.20
N ASN A 59 7.62 9.41 13.80
CA ASN A 59 8.04 9.64 15.19
C ASN A 59 6.86 9.70 16.17
N LYS A 60 5.63 9.52 15.68
CA LYS A 60 4.45 9.50 16.55
C LYS A 60 4.54 8.40 17.60
N PRO A 61 4.25 8.71 18.88
CA PRO A 61 4.14 7.70 19.91
C PRO A 61 2.89 6.85 19.68
N CYS A 62 2.95 5.60 20.10
CA CYS A 62 1.79 4.71 20.10
C CYS A 62 0.70 5.27 21.04
N PRO A 63 -0.54 5.51 20.58
CA PRO A 63 -1.60 6.04 21.45
C PRO A 63 -2.27 4.96 22.31
N PHE A 64 -1.97 3.67 22.11
CA PHE A 64 -2.70 2.56 22.73
C PHE A 64 -1.92 1.82 23.82
N TRP A 65 -0.60 1.74 23.70
CA TRP A 65 0.25 1.08 24.69
C TRP A 65 1.66 1.68 24.70
N THR A 66 2.36 1.50 25.82
CA THR A 66 3.77 1.86 25.95
C THR A 66 4.60 0.84 25.18
N ASP A 67 5.14 1.26 24.05
CA ASP A 67 6.12 0.45 23.31
C ASP A 67 7.45 0.42 24.07
N SER A 68 8.12 -0.73 24.09
CA SER A 68 9.42 -0.90 24.76
C SER A 68 10.58 -0.26 23.98
N GLY A 69 10.29 0.36 22.82
CA GLY A 69 11.25 1.19 22.07
C GLY A 69 12.42 0.38 21.48
N LEU A 70 12.37 -0.95 21.54
CA LEU A 70 13.43 -1.85 21.08
C LEU A 70 13.38 -2.03 19.55
N CYS A 71 13.57 -0.94 18.80
CA CYS A 71 13.84 -1.02 17.37
C CYS A 71 15.33 -1.39 17.15
N GLY A 72 15.69 -2.65 17.46
CA GLY A 72 17.07 -3.13 17.41
C GLY A 72 17.51 -3.74 16.07
N GLN A 73 16.63 -3.85 15.08
CA GLN A 73 16.97 -4.51 13.80
C GLN A 73 17.43 -3.51 12.75
N LYS A 74 18.70 -3.63 12.33
CA LYS A 74 19.33 -2.78 11.29
C LYS A 74 18.52 -2.67 9.98
N ASN A 75 17.72 -3.69 9.66
CA ASN A 75 16.92 -3.72 8.43
C ASN A 75 15.56 -2.99 8.56
N CYS A 76 15.14 -2.60 9.77
CA CYS A 76 13.91 -1.86 10.04
C CYS A 76 14.07 -0.34 9.89
N ALA A 77 15.30 0.17 9.98
CA ALA A 77 15.59 1.60 9.85
C ALA A 77 15.19 2.11 8.47
N VAL A 78 14.42 3.19 8.44
CA VAL A 78 14.18 4.00 7.23
C VAL A 78 15.49 4.73 6.95
N ILE A 79 15.97 4.62 5.72
CA ILE A 79 17.12 5.39 5.26
C ILE A 79 16.55 6.79 5.01
N PRO A 80 16.89 7.79 5.86
CA PRO A 80 16.56 9.17 5.54
C PRO A 80 17.35 9.55 4.28
N CYS A 81 16.91 10.58 3.58
CA CYS A 81 17.70 11.11 2.48
C CYS A 81 19.12 11.48 3.00
N PRO A 82 20.20 11.24 2.24
CA PRO A 82 21.56 11.46 2.74
C PRO A 82 21.87 12.96 2.92
N PRO A 83 22.62 13.37 3.96
CA PRO A 83 23.04 14.75 4.13
C PRO A 83 24.07 15.15 3.06
N VAL A 84 23.88 16.30 2.42
CA VAL A 84 24.89 16.87 1.53
C VAL A 84 25.95 17.55 2.40
N SER A 85 27.13 16.96 2.51
CA SER A 85 28.28 17.64 3.11
C SER A 85 28.76 18.75 2.18
N ILE A 86 28.54 19.99 2.59
CA ILE A 86 29.34 21.09 2.06
C ILE A 86 30.72 20.95 2.72
N PHE A 87 31.71 20.60 1.91
CA PHE A 87 33.11 20.84 2.20
C PHE A 87 33.28 22.30 2.64
N LEU A 88 33.52 22.52 3.92
CA LEU A 88 34.16 23.73 4.41
C LEU A 88 35.37 23.28 5.23
N THR A 89 36.47 23.16 4.51
CA THR A 89 37.83 23.31 5.04
C THR A 89 37.89 24.55 5.93
N LEU A 90 38.07 24.36 7.23
CA LEU A 90 38.89 25.22 8.09
C LEU A 90 39.14 24.51 9.43
N TYR A 91 40.43 24.43 9.73
CA TYR A 91 41.02 23.91 10.96
C TYR A 91 40.49 24.61 12.21
N SER A 92 40.14 23.84 13.24
CA SER A 92 40.74 23.97 14.60
C SER A 92 40.15 22.95 15.57
N ALA A 93 41.00 22.53 16.50
CA ALA A 93 40.87 21.39 17.40
C ALA A 93 39.86 21.56 18.54
N GLU A 94 39.50 20.41 19.12
CA GLU A 94 39.12 20.18 20.53
C GLU A 94 37.92 20.93 21.12
N ALA A 95 36.80 20.22 21.33
CA ALA A 95 36.06 20.26 22.60
C ALA A 95 35.09 19.07 22.72
N ASN A 96 35.00 18.62 23.97
CA ASN A 96 34.34 17.44 24.52
C ASN A 96 32.85 17.69 24.80
N ASN A 97 32.07 16.61 24.95
CA ASN A 97 30.78 16.45 25.65
C ASN A 97 29.81 17.66 25.78
N GLN A 98 28.57 17.42 25.36
CA GLN A 98 27.34 17.44 26.18
C GLN A 98 26.13 18.03 25.45
N GLU A 99 25.00 17.32 25.61
CA GLU A 99 23.61 17.74 25.43
C GLU A 99 23.10 18.14 24.03
N CYS A 100 22.09 17.38 23.59
CA CYS A 100 21.19 17.72 22.49
C CYS A 100 20.57 19.11 22.70
N GLU A 101 21.18 20.13 22.13
CA GLU A 101 20.55 21.44 21.98
C GLU A 101 19.47 21.37 20.90
N LYS A 102 18.23 21.37 21.40
CA LYS A 102 17.00 21.93 20.82
C LYS A 102 17.10 22.33 19.34
N ALA A 103 16.57 21.46 18.49
CA ALA A 103 16.25 21.82 17.11
C ALA A 103 14.99 22.72 17.07
N GLU A 104 15.19 24.01 17.31
CA GLU A 104 14.28 25.05 16.84
C GLU A 104 14.32 25.11 15.31
N THR A 105 13.29 24.56 14.66
CA THR A 105 12.46 25.18 13.60
C THR A 105 11.61 24.09 12.92
N LEU A 106 10.51 23.80 13.60
CA LEU A 106 9.41 22.94 13.18
C LEU A 106 8.74 23.52 11.91
N GLY A 107 9.10 22.96 10.75
CA GLY A 107 8.58 23.36 9.43
C GLY A 107 9.59 23.34 8.28
N ALA A 108 10.88 23.13 8.55
CA ALA A 108 11.91 23.09 7.51
C ALA A 108 11.99 21.71 6.84
N VAL A 109 11.79 21.69 5.52
CA VAL A 109 12.19 20.58 4.64
C VAL A 109 13.61 20.15 5.01
N ASP A 110 13.77 18.88 5.37
CA ASP A 110 15.04 18.26 5.76
C ASP A 110 16.17 18.64 4.78
N SER A 111 17.34 18.99 5.31
CA SER A 111 18.49 19.57 4.58
C SER A 111 19.24 18.56 3.70
N SER A 112 18.69 17.36 3.55
CA SER A 112 19.22 16.20 2.80
C SER A 112 18.74 16.09 1.35
N LEU A 113 17.82 16.95 0.92
CA LEU A 113 17.33 17.01 -0.46
C LEU A 113 18.29 17.82 -1.34
N SER A 114 18.44 17.44 -2.62
CA SER A 114 19.09 18.32 -3.59
C SER A 114 18.42 19.70 -3.53
N LYS A 115 19.17 20.79 -3.75
CA LYS A 115 18.60 22.15 -3.64
C LYS A 115 17.37 22.27 -4.55
N GLU A 116 17.43 21.60 -5.69
CA GLU A 116 16.39 21.51 -6.70
C GLU A 116 15.17 20.75 -6.18
N THR A 117 15.34 19.57 -5.56
CA THR A 117 14.23 18.80 -4.98
C THR A 117 13.61 19.50 -3.78
N ARG A 118 14.40 20.16 -2.93
CA ARG A 118 13.88 20.92 -1.78
C ARG A 118 13.02 22.10 -2.24
N GLN A 119 13.52 22.85 -3.20
CA GLN A 119 12.77 23.96 -3.79
C GLN A 119 11.48 23.45 -4.43
N ALA A 120 11.55 22.32 -5.14
CA ALA A 120 10.38 21.66 -5.70
C ALA A 120 9.36 21.29 -4.60
N LEU A 121 9.74 20.58 -3.54
CA LEU A 121 8.80 20.21 -2.46
C LEU A 121 8.16 21.42 -1.76
N LEU A 122 8.91 22.51 -1.58
CA LEU A 122 8.38 23.77 -1.04
C LEU A 122 7.36 24.40 -2.00
N GLU A 123 7.63 24.38 -3.30
CA GLU A 123 6.70 24.83 -4.34
C GLU A 123 5.46 23.94 -4.41
N TRP A 124 5.60 22.63 -4.19
CA TRP A 124 4.45 21.70 -4.18
C TRP A 124 3.52 22.00 -3.01
N ASN A 125 4.07 22.19 -1.80
CA ASN A 125 3.26 22.54 -0.64
C ASN A 125 2.49 23.85 -0.88
N LYS A 126 3.16 24.89 -1.42
CA LYS A 126 2.51 26.17 -1.77
C LYS A 126 1.37 26.02 -2.77
N HIS A 127 1.55 25.17 -3.79
CA HIS A 127 0.51 24.89 -4.79
C HIS A 127 -0.65 24.07 -4.20
N ASP A 128 -0.36 23.12 -3.32
CA ASP A 128 -1.36 22.18 -2.79
C ASP A 128 -2.20 22.79 -1.64
N ASP A 129 -1.73 23.84 -0.96
CA ASP A 129 -2.42 24.55 0.14
C ASP A 129 -3.71 25.30 -0.30
N GLU A 130 -3.97 25.38 -1.61
CA GLU A 130 -5.20 25.98 -2.18
C GLU A 130 -6.36 24.96 -2.36
N ALA A 131 -6.15 23.67 -2.09
CA ALA A 131 -7.15 22.61 -2.27
C ALA A 131 -7.76 22.14 -0.93
N GLU A 132 -9.08 22.04 -0.83
CA GLU A 132 -9.79 21.56 0.36
C GLU A 132 -9.69 20.03 0.51
N ARG A 133 -9.15 19.56 1.64
CA ARG A 133 -8.70 18.17 1.84
C ARG A 133 -9.66 17.36 2.72
N PHE A 134 -9.91 16.08 2.38
CA PHE A 134 -10.73 15.15 3.16
C PHE A 134 -9.89 13.97 3.67
N CYS A 135 -9.63 13.96 5.00
CA CYS A 135 -9.07 12.89 5.86
C CYS A 135 -7.68 12.30 5.48
N VAL A 136 -6.59 12.78 6.07
CA VAL A 136 -5.90 12.35 7.32
C VAL A 136 -4.87 13.46 7.56
N ILE A 137 -5.31 14.44 8.34
CA ILE A 137 -4.60 15.70 8.56
C ILE A 137 -3.43 15.52 9.55
N ASP A 138 -3.52 14.56 10.48
CA ASP A 138 -2.58 14.47 11.59
C ASP A 138 -1.13 14.24 11.14
N ASP A 139 -0.89 13.54 10.02
CA ASP A 139 0.47 13.39 9.49
C ASP A 139 0.80 14.58 8.57
N GLU A 140 -0.01 14.91 7.56
CA GLU A 140 0.32 15.98 6.61
C GLU A 140 0.56 17.36 7.25
N GLU A 141 -0.19 17.72 8.29
CA GLU A 141 -0.08 19.01 8.99
C GLU A 141 0.88 18.95 10.19
N SER A 142 1.36 17.76 10.57
CA SER A 142 2.33 17.65 11.65
C SER A 142 3.64 18.33 11.24
N PRO A 143 4.21 19.21 12.09
CA PRO A 143 5.50 19.82 11.81
C PRO A 143 6.64 18.80 11.74
N ASP A 144 6.46 17.62 12.34
CA ASP A 144 7.45 16.54 12.36
C ASP A 144 7.34 15.60 11.14
N SER A 145 6.41 15.88 10.22
CA SER A 145 6.29 15.09 9.00
C SER A 145 7.40 15.38 8.01
N GLN A 146 7.95 14.30 7.45
CA GLN A 146 9.07 14.35 6.54
C GLN A 146 8.72 13.66 5.23
N TYR A 147 9.28 14.14 4.12
CA TYR A 147 9.21 13.43 2.85
C TYR A 147 10.24 12.29 2.85
N VAL A 148 9.76 11.07 2.58
CA VAL A 148 10.59 9.87 2.47
C VAL A 148 10.64 9.43 1.02
N ASP A 149 11.84 9.14 0.52
CA ASP A 149 12.04 8.51 -0.79
C ASP A 149 11.77 7.00 -0.71
N LEU A 150 10.71 6.56 -1.37
CA LEU A 150 10.26 5.17 -1.40
C LEU A 150 11.22 4.26 -2.18
N LEU A 151 12.03 4.81 -3.11
CA LEU A 151 12.99 4.01 -3.86
C LEU A 151 14.17 3.56 -3.01
N LEU A 152 14.59 4.39 -2.05
CA LEU A 152 15.61 4.06 -1.05
C LEU A 152 15.07 3.16 0.07
N ASN A 153 13.75 3.13 0.23
CA ASN A 153 13.07 2.44 1.31
C ASN A 153 12.11 1.35 0.81
N PRO A 154 12.56 0.38 -0.01
CA PRO A 154 11.68 -0.64 -0.57
C PRO A 154 11.09 -1.55 0.50
N GLU A 155 9.84 -1.95 0.32
CA GLU A 155 9.20 -3.02 1.09
C GLU A 155 9.92 -4.35 0.83
N ARG A 156 10.41 -4.97 1.91
CA ARG A 156 11.17 -6.23 1.92
C ARG A 156 11.24 -6.81 3.33
N PHE A 157 11.89 -7.97 3.50
CA PHE A 157 12.09 -8.56 4.82
C PHE A 157 12.86 -7.61 5.75
N THR A 158 12.29 -7.36 6.93
CA THR A 158 12.91 -6.52 7.98
C THR A 158 13.34 -7.33 9.20
N GLY A 159 12.73 -8.49 9.42
CA GLY A 159 12.89 -9.32 10.62
C GLY A 159 11.86 -9.04 11.72
N TYR A 160 10.92 -8.11 11.50
CA TYR A 160 9.82 -7.82 12.42
C TYR A 160 8.85 -9.01 12.51
N LYS A 161 8.71 -9.59 13.72
CA LYS A 161 7.99 -10.84 13.97
C LYS A 161 7.63 -10.97 15.46
N GLY A 162 6.89 -12.03 15.80
CA GLY A 162 6.59 -12.38 17.19
C GLY A 162 5.39 -11.61 17.77
N PRO A 163 5.25 -11.61 19.10
CA PRO A 163 4.06 -11.08 19.80
C PRO A 163 3.71 -9.63 19.43
N GLU A 164 4.71 -8.78 19.24
CA GLU A 164 4.52 -7.36 18.85
C GLU A 164 3.82 -7.25 17.49
N ALA A 165 4.28 -8.01 16.49
CA ALA A 165 3.67 -8.02 15.16
C ALA A 165 2.28 -8.67 15.19
N TRP A 166 2.08 -9.70 16.01
CA TRP A 166 0.78 -10.36 16.16
C TRP A 166 -0.24 -9.45 16.83
N GLN A 167 0.16 -8.70 17.85
CA GLN A 167 -0.70 -7.73 18.53
C GLN A 167 -1.20 -6.66 17.54
N ILE A 168 -0.32 -6.11 16.72
CA ILE A 168 -0.70 -5.15 15.67
C ILE A 168 -1.75 -5.74 14.73
N TRP A 169 -1.49 -6.93 14.17
CA TRP A 169 -2.44 -7.55 13.24
C TRP A 169 -3.77 -7.89 13.91
N ASN A 170 -3.74 -8.43 15.13
CA ASN A 170 -4.96 -8.72 15.88
C ASN A 170 -5.79 -7.45 16.09
N SER A 171 -5.16 -6.35 16.52
CA SER A 171 -5.86 -5.07 16.67
C SER A 171 -6.45 -4.57 15.35
N ILE A 172 -5.75 -4.70 14.22
CA ILE A 172 -6.28 -4.32 12.90
C ILE A 172 -7.51 -5.17 12.52
N TYR A 173 -7.46 -6.48 12.75
CA TYR A 173 -8.60 -7.36 12.44
C TYR A 173 -9.78 -7.16 13.41
N GLU A 174 -9.51 -6.77 14.66
CA GLU A 174 -10.53 -6.45 15.66
C GLU A 174 -11.31 -5.16 15.35
N GLU A 175 -10.74 -4.26 14.54
CA GLU A 175 -11.46 -3.08 14.00
C GLU A 175 -12.63 -3.45 13.06
N ASN A 176 -12.80 -4.73 12.69
CA ASN A 176 -13.92 -5.24 11.88
C ASN A 176 -15.28 -5.26 12.63
N CYS A 177 -15.49 -4.31 13.56
CA CYS A 177 -16.67 -4.20 14.42
C CYS A 177 -17.67 -3.14 13.91
N PHE A 178 -18.15 -3.26 12.67
CA PHE A 178 -19.33 -2.49 12.22
C PHE A 178 -20.56 -2.88 13.08
N LYS A 179 -21.25 -1.92 13.69
CA LYS A 179 -22.22 -2.10 14.81
C LYS A 179 -23.43 -3.02 14.43
N PRO A 180 -24.16 -3.60 15.41
CA PRO A 180 -25.05 -2.84 16.29
C PRO A 180 -24.67 -3.03 17.77
N TYR A 181 -24.62 -1.93 18.53
CA TYR A 181 -24.23 -1.89 19.95
C TYR A 181 -25.29 -2.49 20.91
N THR A 182 -26.10 -3.46 20.49
CA THR A 182 -27.22 -3.99 21.31
C THR A 182 -27.11 -5.47 21.69
N VAL A 183 -26.03 -6.17 21.40
CA VAL A 183 -25.87 -7.57 21.83
C VAL A 183 -24.78 -7.70 22.90
N LYS A 184 -25.20 -7.89 24.16
CA LYS A 184 -24.31 -8.31 25.24
C LYS A 184 -23.76 -9.70 24.92
N ARG A 185 -22.44 -9.82 24.86
CA ARG A 185 -21.72 -11.08 24.59
C ARG A 185 -21.98 -12.11 25.70
N PRO A 186 -22.03 -13.40 25.33
CA PRO A 186 -21.09 -14.35 25.90
C PRO A 186 -20.18 -14.96 24.81
N LEU A 187 -18.91 -15.15 25.15
CA LEU A 187 -17.92 -15.87 24.36
C LEU A 187 -18.35 -17.34 24.24
N ASN A 188 -18.74 -17.79 23.05
CA ASN A 188 -18.85 -19.22 22.75
C ASN A 188 -18.25 -19.51 21.36
N PRO A 189 -17.20 -20.35 21.23
CA PRO A 189 -16.44 -20.51 19.97
C PRO A 189 -17.10 -21.39 18.90
N LEU A 190 -18.36 -21.81 19.10
CA LEU A 190 -19.03 -22.81 18.25
C LEU A 190 -20.36 -22.34 17.62
N ALA A 191 -20.71 -21.06 17.70
CA ALA A 191 -21.94 -20.57 17.08
C ALA A 191 -21.74 -20.31 15.57
N SER A 192 -22.52 -21.03 14.76
CA SER A 192 -22.61 -20.89 13.29
C SER A 192 -22.80 -19.43 12.86
N TYR A 193 -21.89 -18.92 12.03
CA TYR A 193 -21.83 -17.54 11.52
C TYR A 193 -22.88 -17.22 10.43
N SER A 194 -24.12 -17.66 10.60
CA SER A 194 -25.22 -17.42 9.64
C SER A 194 -25.91 -16.06 9.87
N GLY A 195 -25.16 -14.96 9.78
CA GLY A 195 -25.73 -13.62 9.95
C GLY A 195 -24.74 -12.45 10.03
N GLN A 196 -23.51 -12.57 9.54
CA GLN A 196 -22.59 -11.43 9.45
C GLN A 196 -22.87 -10.59 8.20
N CYS A 197 -22.92 -9.26 8.35
CA CYS A 197 -23.12 -8.31 7.25
C CYS A 197 -22.01 -8.45 6.19
N VAL A 198 -22.35 -8.34 4.90
CA VAL A 198 -21.44 -8.51 3.75
C VAL A 198 -20.20 -7.59 3.84
N GLU A 199 -20.37 -6.44 4.46
CA GLU A 199 -19.38 -5.40 4.70
C GLU A 199 -18.25 -5.86 5.62
N LYS A 200 -18.55 -6.68 6.64
CA LYS A 200 -17.54 -7.28 7.53
C LYS A 200 -16.67 -8.29 6.79
N ARG A 201 -17.27 -9.03 5.86
CA ARG A 201 -16.55 -9.95 4.98
C ARG A 201 -15.66 -9.18 4.01
N ALA A 202 -16.15 -8.07 3.45
CA ALA A 202 -15.38 -7.20 2.57
C ALA A 202 -14.12 -6.67 3.27
N PHE A 203 -14.28 -6.03 4.44
CA PHE A 203 -13.16 -5.50 5.22
C PHE A 203 -12.13 -6.58 5.56
N PHE A 204 -12.59 -7.73 6.06
CA PHE A 204 -11.70 -8.85 6.37
C PHE A 204 -10.86 -9.26 5.16
N ARG A 205 -11.47 -9.38 3.97
CA ARG A 205 -10.76 -9.77 2.75
C ARG A 205 -9.77 -8.71 2.29
N LEU A 206 -10.10 -7.42 2.41
CA LEU A 206 -9.18 -6.33 2.09
C LEU A 206 -7.94 -6.37 3.00
N VAL A 207 -8.14 -6.44 4.32
CA VAL A 207 -7.03 -6.54 5.29
C VAL A 207 -6.23 -7.83 5.09
N SER A 208 -6.90 -8.95 4.83
CA SER A 208 -6.26 -10.24 4.55
C SER A 208 -5.44 -10.22 3.26
N GLY A 209 -5.94 -9.56 2.21
CA GLY A 209 -5.19 -9.33 0.97
C GLY A 209 -3.95 -8.47 1.21
N LEU A 210 -4.08 -7.41 2.01
CA LEU A 210 -2.97 -6.52 2.35
C LEU A 210 -1.89 -7.25 3.15
N HIS A 211 -2.28 -7.98 4.19
CA HIS A 211 -1.37 -8.82 4.98
C HIS A 211 -0.69 -9.87 4.08
N SER A 212 -1.43 -10.48 3.15
CA SER A 212 -0.86 -11.43 2.18
C SER A 212 0.16 -10.77 1.27
N SER A 213 -0.10 -9.55 0.79
CA SER A 213 0.85 -8.78 -0.02
C SER A 213 2.17 -8.53 0.70
N ILE A 214 2.12 -8.09 1.96
CA ILE A 214 3.31 -7.84 2.79
C ILE A 214 4.12 -9.13 2.97
N ASN A 215 3.42 -10.24 3.27
CA ASN A 215 4.03 -11.56 3.43
C ASN A 215 4.68 -12.09 2.13
N ILE A 216 4.14 -11.73 0.97
CA ILE A 216 4.76 -12.05 -0.32
C ILE A 216 6.01 -11.20 -0.56
N HIS A 217 5.97 -9.90 -0.24
CA HIS A 217 7.13 -9.01 -0.40
C HIS A 217 8.31 -9.46 0.45
N LEU A 218 8.09 -9.79 1.72
CA LEU A 218 9.16 -10.27 2.59
C LEU A 218 9.70 -11.63 2.12
N SER A 219 8.85 -12.52 1.60
CA SER A 219 9.28 -13.83 1.09
C SER A 219 10.10 -13.69 -0.20
N ALA A 220 9.73 -12.75 -1.08
CA ALA A 220 10.39 -12.53 -2.37
C ALA A 220 11.64 -11.64 -2.27
N ARG A 221 11.72 -10.79 -1.25
CA ARG A 221 12.89 -9.96 -0.93
C ARG A 221 13.37 -10.28 0.48
N TYR A 222 13.74 -11.54 0.66
CA TYR A 222 14.27 -12.07 1.90
C TYR A 222 15.78 -11.81 1.99
N LEU A 223 16.30 -11.64 3.21
CA LEU A 223 17.73 -11.59 3.45
C LEU A 223 18.25 -13.04 3.53
N LEU A 224 18.78 -13.54 2.42
CA LEU A 224 19.22 -14.94 2.29
C LEU A 224 20.56 -15.19 2.97
N ASP A 225 21.44 -14.19 2.93
CA ASP A 225 22.77 -14.25 3.52
C ASP A 225 23.14 -12.87 4.08
N ASP A 226 23.68 -12.86 5.30
CA ASP A 226 24.11 -11.67 6.04
C ASP A 226 25.52 -11.89 6.57
N ASN A 227 26.48 -11.91 5.64
CA ASN A 227 27.89 -11.99 5.94
C ASN A 227 28.47 -10.59 6.13
N TRP A 228 29.59 -10.48 6.86
CA TRP A 228 30.25 -9.19 7.15
C TRP A 228 30.59 -8.36 5.90
N PHE A 229 30.79 -9.02 4.75
CA PHE A 229 31.19 -8.38 3.50
C PHE A 229 30.04 -8.18 2.50
N GLN A 230 28.93 -8.93 2.63
CA GLN A 230 27.86 -8.88 1.64
C GLN A 230 26.50 -9.29 2.22
N LYS A 231 25.50 -8.48 1.91
CA LYS A 231 24.08 -8.81 2.10
C LYS A 231 23.49 -9.32 0.80
N LYS A 232 23.01 -10.57 0.79
CA LYS A 232 22.35 -11.15 -0.37
C LYS A 232 20.84 -11.16 -0.17
N TRP A 233 20.14 -10.36 -0.98
CA TRP A 233 18.68 -10.32 -1.02
C TRP A 233 18.16 -11.22 -2.15
N GLY A 234 17.10 -11.98 -1.89
CA GLY A 234 16.51 -12.84 -2.91
C GLY A 234 15.21 -13.51 -2.48
N HIS A 235 14.74 -14.45 -3.30
CA HIS A 235 13.50 -15.18 -3.06
C HIS A 235 13.75 -16.34 -2.10
N ASN A 236 13.06 -16.35 -0.96
CA ASN A 236 13.04 -17.47 -0.03
C ASN A 236 11.78 -18.31 -0.30
N VAL A 237 11.97 -19.41 -1.04
CA VAL A 237 10.87 -20.31 -1.43
C VAL A 237 10.27 -21.01 -0.21
N SER A 238 11.10 -21.38 0.78
CA SER A 238 10.63 -22.04 2.01
C SER A 238 9.71 -21.13 2.82
N GLU A 239 10.10 -19.85 3.00
CA GLU A 239 9.26 -18.86 3.68
C GLU A 239 7.92 -18.66 2.96
N PHE A 240 7.93 -18.61 1.63
CA PHE A 240 6.72 -18.50 0.83
C PHE A 240 5.80 -19.72 1.01
N GLN A 241 6.36 -20.94 0.96
CA GLN A 241 5.60 -22.18 1.10
C GLN A 241 4.98 -22.30 2.50
N GLN A 242 5.73 -22.03 3.56
CA GLN A 242 5.21 -22.09 4.93
C GLN A 242 4.00 -21.15 5.14
N ARG A 243 3.89 -20.07 4.35
CA ARG A 243 2.81 -19.09 4.47
C ARG A 243 1.62 -19.34 3.53
N PHE A 244 1.86 -19.95 2.37
CA PHE A 244 0.88 -19.99 1.28
C PHE A 244 0.63 -21.38 0.67
N ASP A 245 1.46 -22.39 0.95
CA ASP A 245 1.26 -23.75 0.46
C ASP A 245 0.00 -24.37 1.09
N ALA A 246 -0.88 -24.97 0.29
CA ALA A 246 -2.14 -25.51 0.80
C ALA A 246 -1.97 -26.65 1.80
N GLN A 247 -0.96 -27.51 1.63
CA GLN A 247 -0.76 -28.63 2.53
C GLN A 247 -0.17 -28.15 3.85
N LEU A 248 0.85 -27.29 3.80
CA LEU A 248 1.49 -26.75 5.01
C LEU A 248 0.57 -25.85 5.84
N THR A 249 -0.43 -25.23 5.20
CA THR A 249 -1.35 -24.28 5.84
C THR A 249 -2.78 -24.80 6.01
N ASN A 250 -3.02 -26.10 5.80
CA ASN A 250 -4.36 -26.70 5.86
C ASN A 250 -5.41 -25.95 5.01
N GLY A 251 -5.01 -25.50 3.80
CA GLY A 251 -5.87 -24.81 2.85
C GLY A 251 -6.03 -23.30 3.07
N GLU A 252 -5.45 -22.72 4.12
CA GLU A 252 -5.56 -21.28 4.40
C GLU A 252 -4.71 -20.40 3.46
N GLY A 253 -3.56 -20.89 3.03
CA GLY A 253 -2.67 -20.21 2.10
C GLY A 253 -3.36 -19.79 0.78
N PRO A 254 -4.00 -20.72 0.06
CA PRO A 254 -4.80 -20.40 -1.12
C PRO A 254 -5.91 -19.38 -0.86
N LYS A 255 -6.62 -19.45 0.28
CA LYS A 255 -7.67 -18.48 0.63
C LYS A 255 -7.11 -17.06 0.80
N ARG A 256 -5.94 -16.94 1.45
CA ARG A 256 -5.20 -15.68 1.59
C ARG A 256 -4.79 -15.10 0.24
N LEU A 257 -4.33 -15.95 -0.69
CA LEU A 257 -4.03 -15.52 -2.06
C LEU A 257 -5.29 -15.04 -2.80
N ARG A 258 -6.45 -15.70 -2.66
CA ARG A 258 -7.73 -15.21 -3.22
C ARG A 258 -8.11 -13.83 -2.66
N ASN A 259 -7.84 -13.57 -1.39
CA ASN A 259 -8.07 -12.26 -0.78
C ASN A 259 -7.13 -11.18 -1.34
N LEU A 260 -5.91 -11.53 -1.72
CA LEU A 260 -5.03 -10.61 -2.46
C LEU A 260 -5.59 -10.25 -3.84
N TYR A 261 -6.13 -11.24 -4.57
CA TYR A 261 -6.81 -10.97 -5.85
C TYR A 261 -8.02 -10.06 -5.66
N PHE A 262 -8.84 -10.32 -4.63
CA PHE A 262 -9.95 -9.45 -4.27
C PHE A 262 -9.51 -8.01 -4.01
N LEU A 263 -8.49 -7.80 -3.19
CA LEU A 263 -7.93 -6.47 -2.90
C LEU A 263 -7.48 -5.75 -4.17
N TYR A 264 -6.72 -6.44 -5.04
CA TYR A 264 -6.29 -5.85 -6.30
C TYR A 264 -7.47 -5.42 -7.18
N LEU A 265 -8.51 -6.24 -7.30
CA LEU A 265 -9.66 -5.92 -8.17
C LEU A 265 -10.43 -4.71 -7.64
N ILE A 266 -10.54 -4.56 -6.32
CA ILE A 266 -11.13 -3.39 -5.68
C ILE A 266 -10.34 -2.12 -6.00
N GLU A 267 -9.01 -2.16 -5.89
CA GLU A 267 -8.19 -1.00 -6.23
C GLU A 267 -8.13 -0.71 -7.73
N LEU A 268 -8.10 -1.75 -8.58
CA LEU A 268 -8.20 -1.61 -10.04
C LEU A 268 -9.52 -0.92 -10.42
N ARG A 269 -10.63 -1.29 -9.76
CA ARG A 269 -11.93 -0.64 -9.95
C ARG A 269 -11.88 0.82 -9.53
N ALA A 270 -11.27 1.15 -8.39
CA ALA A 270 -11.10 2.52 -7.95
C ALA A 270 -10.28 3.36 -8.96
N LEU A 271 -9.20 2.79 -9.51
CA LEU A 271 -8.41 3.43 -10.56
C LEU A 271 -9.23 3.68 -11.84
N ALA A 272 -10.04 2.72 -12.26
CA ALA A 272 -10.94 2.91 -13.40
C ALA A 272 -11.97 4.03 -13.15
N LYS A 273 -12.49 4.12 -11.92
CA LYS A 273 -13.51 5.10 -11.53
C LYS A 273 -12.97 6.51 -11.30
N VAL A 274 -11.71 6.68 -10.90
CA VAL A 274 -11.12 8.02 -10.68
C VAL A 274 -10.71 8.74 -11.97
N LEU A 275 -10.65 8.03 -13.11
CA LEU A 275 -10.26 8.59 -14.41
C LEU A 275 -10.93 9.94 -14.75
N PRO A 276 -12.25 10.16 -14.56
CA PRO A 276 -12.90 11.42 -14.88
C PRO A 276 -12.37 12.63 -14.11
N LEU A 277 -11.87 12.42 -12.89
CA LEU A 277 -11.24 13.47 -12.08
C LEU A 277 -9.85 13.81 -12.63
N LEU A 278 -9.02 12.80 -12.88
CA LEU A 278 -7.60 12.98 -13.23
C LEU A 278 -7.39 13.38 -14.70
N GLN A 279 -8.37 13.11 -15.59
CA GLN A 279 -8.34 13.56 -16.98
C GLN A 279 -8.60 15.07 -17.14
N ARG A 280 -9.11 15.75 -16.11
CA ARG A 280 -9.45 17.17 -16.18
C ARG A 280 -8.22 18.00 -16.57
N PRO A 281 -8.36 19.03 -17.41
CA PRO A 281 -7.26 19.93 -17.75
C PRO A 281 -6.66 20.63 -16.52
N SER A 282 -7.51 20.94 -15.53
CA SER A 282 -7.13 21.62 -14.27
C SER A 282 -6.27 20.75 -13.35
N PHE A 283 -6.35 19.42 -13.44
CA PHE A 283 -5.55 18.52 -12.61
C PHE A 283 -4.09 18.49 -13.11
N GLN A 284 -3.11 18.67 -12.23
CA GLN A 284 -1.69 18.65 -12.61
C GLN A 284 -0.90 17.76 -11.67
N LEU A 285 0.07 17.01 -12.22
CA LEU A 285 1.08 16.30 -11.44
C LEU A 285 2.26 17.23 -11.19
N TYR A 286 2.03 18.35 -10.51
CA TYR A 286 3.02 19.41 -10.38
C TYR A 286 4.25 18.92 -9.61
N THR A 287 5.41 18.95 -10.26
CA THR A 287 6.71 18.69 -9.64
C THR A 287 7.70 19.86 -9.76
N GLY A 288 7.29 20.97 -10.36
CA GLY A 288 8.17 22.08 -10.73
C GLY A 288 8.84 21.89 -12.10
N GLN A 289 8.60 20.76 -12.78
CA GLN A 289 9.13 20.44 -14.12
C GLN A 289 7.99 20.26 -15.15
N PRO A 290 7.50 21.33 -15.80
CA PRO A 290 6.25 21.29 -16.59
C PRO A 290 6.25 20.32 -17.79
N THR A 291 7.43 20.00 -18.34
CA THR A 291 7.56 19.03 -19.45
C THR A 291 7.41 17.60 -18.94
N GLN A 292 8.08 17.26 -17.84
CA GLN A 292 7.98 15.96 -17.19
C GLN A 292 6.59 15.75 -16.59
N ASP A 293 6.01 16.77 -15.95
CA ASP A 293 4.67 16.71 -15.36
C ASP A 293 3.60 16.35 -16.40
N ARG A 294 3.68 16.96 -17.59
CA ARG A 294 2.79 16.63 -18.71
C ARG A 294 3.02 15.22 -19.23
N GLN A 295 4.27 14.75 -19.26
CA GLN A 295 4.60 13.39 -19.68
C GLN A 295 4.08 12.36 -18.67
N HIS A 296 4.32 12.56 -17.37
CA HIS A 296 3.82 11.69 -16.30
C HIS A 296 2.28 11.68 -16.28
N LYS A 297 1.62 12.83 -16.51
CA LYS A 297 0.17 12.88 -16.61
C LYS A 297 -0.35 12.03 -17.78
N ARG A 298 0.31 12.05 -18.94
CA ARG A 298 -0.07 11.18 -20.06
C ARG A 298 0.06 9.69 -19.70
N VAL A 299 1.18 9.29 -19.09
CA VAL A 299 1.39 7.90 -18.65
C VAL A 299 0.35 7.47 -17.62
N LEU A 300 0.01 8.34 -16.67
CA LEU A 300 -1.06 8.10 -15.70
C LEU A 300 -2.41 7.90 -16.41
N LEU A 301 -2.79 8.77 -17.35
CA LEU A 301 -4.05 8.63 -18.06
C LEU A 301 -4.12 7.36 -18.92
N GLU A 302 -3.02 6.97 -19.57
CA GLU A 302 -2.92 5.70 -20.27
C GLU A 302 -3.12 4.51 -19.33
N LEU A 303 -2.48 4.53 -18.15
CA LEU A 303 -2.64 3.50 -17.12
C LEU A 303 -4.10 3.37 -16.69
N LEU A 304 -4.77 4.49 -16.39
CA LEU A 304 -6.17 4.51 -15.95
C LEU A 304 -7.12 4.06 -17.08
N GLN A 305 -6.81 4.38 -18.33
CA GLN A 305 -7.59 3.91 -19.48
C GLN A 305 -7.42 2.40 -19.68
N VAL A 306 -6.21 1.85 -19.47
CA VAL A 306 -5.97 0.41 -19.45
C VAL A 306 -6.77 -0.23 -18.32
N ALA A 307 -6.72 0.31 -17.10
CA ALA A 307 -7.51 -0.18 -15.96
C ALA A 307 -9.01 -0.20 -16.27
N LYS A 308 -9.54 0.86 -16.91
CA LYS A 308 -10.94 0.94 -17.34
C LYS A 308 -11.31 -0.07 -18.43
N SER A 309 -10.35 -0.51 -19.25
CA SER A 309 -10.58 -1.51 -20.31
C SER A 309 -10.73 -2.94 -19.78
N PHE A 310 -10.37 -3.19 -18.52
CA PHE A 310 -10.53 -4.51 -17.92
C PHE A 310 -12.02 -4.84 -17.75
N PRO A 311 -12.51 -5.98 -18.26
CA PRO A 311 -13.92 -6.36 -18.17
C PRO A 311 -14.24 -6.87 -16.76
N LEU A 312 -14.25 -5.95 -15.79
CA LEU A 312 -14.61 -6.27 -14.42
C LEU A 312 -16.13 -6.38 -14.31
N HIS A 313 -16.64 -7.59 -14.21
CA HIS A 313 -18.03 -7.86 -13.82
C HIS A 313 -18.07 -8.02 -12.30
N PHE A 314 -18.21 -6.90 -11.60
CA PHE A 314 -18.42 -6.86 -10.17
C PHE A 314 -19.85 -6.43 -9.90
N ASP A 315 -20.61 -7.23 -9.14
CA ASP A 315 -21.94 -6.82 -8.71
C ASP A 315 -21.78 -5.73 -7.64
N GLU A 316 -21.76 -4.47 -8.04
CA GLU A 316 -21.66 -3.32 -7.13
C GLU A 316 -22.78 -3.32 -6.09
N THR A 317 -23.90 -3.96 -6.39
CA THR A 317 -25.05 -4.00 -5.49
C THR A 317 -24.84 -4.88 -4.27
N SER A 318 -23.93 -5.84 -4.37
CA SER A 318 -23.58 -6.75 -3.27
C SER A 318 -22.68 -6.11 -2.20
N LEU A 319 -21.87 -5.11 -2.54
CA LEU A 319 -20.83 -4.55 -1.67
C LEU A 319 -20.99 -3.07 -1.36
N PHE A 320 -21.63 -2.30 -2.25
CA PHE A 320 -21.77 -0.85 -2.14
C PHE A 320 -23.19 -0.32 -2.42
N ALA A 321 -24.16 -1.15 -2.83
CA ALA A 321 -25.56 -0.72 -2.89
C ALA A 321 -26.30 -1.04 -1.59
N GLY A 322 -26.35 -0.04 -0.73
CA GLY A 322 -27.49 0.15 0.17
C GLY A 322 -28.35 1.31 -0.33
N ASN A 323 -29.45 1.58 0.38
CA ASN A 323 -30.15 2.86 0.27
C ASN A 323 -29.15 4.02 0.49
N LYS A 324 -29.45 5.23 -0.03
CA LYS A 324 -28.52 6.38 0.01
C LYS A 324 -27.95 6.65 1.42
N GLU A 325 -28.73 6.39 2.46
CA GLU A 325 -28.35 6.54 3.86
C GLU A 325 -27.42 5.41 4.35
N GLU A 326 -27.70 4.16 4.00
CA GLU A 326 -26.87 2.99 4.35
C GLU A 326 -25.48 3.10 3.72
N ALA A 327 -25.39 3.48 2.44
CA ALA A 327 -24.12 3.70 1.77
C ALA A 327 -23.31 4.86 2.38
N ALA A 328 -23.99 5.91 2.87
CA ALA A 328 -23.34 7.04 3.54
C ALA A 328 -22.82 6.65 4.93
N ASN A 329 -23.60 5.90 5.71
CA ASN A 329 -23.18 5.37 7.01
C ASN A 329 -22.00 4.41 6.84
N LEU A 330 -22.06 3.51 5.85
CA LEU A 330 -20.99 2.56 5.58
C LEU A 330 -19.69 3.26 5.15
N LYS A 331 -19.79 4.30 4.32
CA LYS A 331 -18.64 5.14 3.96
C LYS A 331 -17.98 5.75 5.19
N GLU A 332 -18.78 6.28 6.12
CA GLU A 332 -18.27 6.89 7.35
C GLU A 332 -17.64 5.85 8.30
N ASP A 333 -18.27 4.69 8.43
CA ASP A 333 -17.75 3.57 9.19
C ASP A 333 -16.38 3.12 8.67
N PHE A 334 -16.23 2.90 7.35
CA PHE A 334 -14.93 2.59 6.75
C PHE A 334 -13.91 3.71 7.00
N ARG A 335 -14.31 4.98 6.85
CA ARG A 335 -13.43 6.12 7.10
C ARG A 335 -12.89 6.11 8.54
N LEU A 336 -13.75 5.85 9.52
CA LEU A 336 -13.37 5.74 10.93
C LEU A 336 -12.45 4.55 11.19
N THR A 337 -12.77 3.38 10.63
CA THR A 337 -11.95 2.17 10.73
C THR A 337 -10.55 2.40 10.18
N PHE A 338 -10.40 2.97 8.97
CA PHE A 338 -9.08 3.24 8.39
C PHE A 338 -8.30 4.33 9.15
N ARG A 339 -8.99 5.29 9.76
CA ARG A 339 -8.38 6.25 10.69
C ARG A 339 -7.81 5.55 11.93
N ASN A 340 -8.54 4.60 12.51
CA ASN A 340 -8.06 3.82 13.64
C ASN A 340 -6.88 2.93 13.26
N ILE A 341 -6.94 2.27 12.10
CA ILE A 341 -5.82 1.48 11.58
C ILE A 341 -4.57 2.36 11.41
N SER A 342 -4.70 3.59 10.89
CA SER A 342 -3.56 4.51 10.77
C SER A 342 -2.93 4.84 12.14
N ARG A 343 -3.74 4.97 13.20
CA ARG A 343 -3.26 5.14 14.57
C ARG A 343 -2.62 3.87 15.14
N ILE A 344 -3.11 2.69 14.75
CA ILE A 344 -2.48 1.41 15.13
C ILE A 344 -1.09 1.31 14.46
N MET A 345 -0.92 1.86 13.25
CA MET A 345 0.40 1.89 12.61
C MET A 345 1.43 2.71 13.40
N ASP A 346 1.02 3.71 14.18
CA ASP A 346 1.91 4.45 15.10
C ASP A 346 2.46 3.58 16.25
N CYS A 347 1.95 2.36 16.41
CA CYS A 347 2.42 1.37 17.37
C CYS A 347 3.37 0.33 16.76
N VAL A 348 3.67 0.42 15.46
CA VAL A 348 4.59 -0.50 14.79
C VAL A 348 6.03 -0.07 15.05
N GLY A 349 6.81 -0.83 15.83
CA GLY A 349 8.20 -0.51 16.16
C GLY A 349 9.18 -0.56 14.97
N CYS A 350 8.85 -1.31 13.90
CA CYS A 350 9.61 -1.33 12.66
C CYS A 350 9.28 -0.11 11.78
N PHE A 351 10.19 0.86 11.66
CA PHE A 351 9.94 2.10 10.89
C PHE A 351 9.61 1.88 9.41
N LYS A 352 10.30 0.98 8.71
CA LYS A 352 9.94 0.63 7.33
C LYS A 352 8.55 -0.01 7.24
N CYS A 353 8.20 -0.87 8.20
CA CYS A 353 6.89 -1.50 8.25
C CYS A 353 5.79 -0.47 8.54
N ARG A 354 6.06 0.50 9.43
CA ARG A 354 5.21 1.65 9.73
C ARG A 354 5.00 2.53 8.49
N LEU A 355 6.06 2.85 7.75
CA LEU A 355 6.01 3.60 6.50
C LEU A 355 5.09 2.95 5.47
N TRP A 356 5.35 1.67 5.13
CA TRP A 356 4.55 0.94 4.15
C TRP A 356 3.14 0.66 4.66
N GLY A 357 2.97 0.39 5.96
CA GLY A 357 1.67 0.19 6.60
C GLY A 357 0.78 1.42 6.55
N LYS A 358 1.31 2.62 6.83
CA LYS A 358 0.57 3.89 6.65
C LYS A 358 0.25 4.13 5.19
N LEU A 359 1.21 3.94 4.29
CA LEU A 359 1.01 4.16 2.85
C LEU A 359 -0.07 3.25 2.27
N GLN A 360 0.00 1.95 2.55
CA GLN A 360 -0.93 0.97 1.98
C GLN A 360 -2.33 1.11 2.56
N THR A 361 -2.45 1.42 3.87
CA THR A 361 -3.77 1.63 4.49
C THR A 361 -4.41 2.93 4.04
N GLN A 362 -3.63 4.01 3.84
CA GLN A 362 -4.13 5.23 3.23
C GLN A 362 -4.58 4.99 1.79
N GLY A 363 -3.77 4.31 0.97
CA GLY A 363 -4.11 4.01 -0.43
C GLY A 363 -5.40 3.18 -0.56
N LEU A 364 -5.56 2.17 0.30
CA LEU A 364 -6.79 1.38 0.37
C LEU A 364 -8.00 2.21 0.84
N GLY A 365 -7.81 3.07 1.85
CA GLY A 365 -8.85 4.01 2.29
C GLY A 365 -9.26 4.98 1.17
N THR A 366 -8.30 5.49 0.39
CA THR A 366 -8.55 6.32 -0.79
C THR A 366 -9.29 5.55 -1.89
N ALA A 367 -8.94 4.27 -2.13
CA ALA A 367 -9.65 3.43 -3.08
C ALA A 367 -11.13 3.28 -2.70
N LEU A 368 -11.43 3.00 -1.43
CA LEU A 368 -12.80 2.92 -0.94
C LEU A 368 -13.51 4.28 -1.01
N LYS A 369 -12.84 5.39 -0.65
CA LYS A 369 -13.36 6.75 -0.79
C LYS A 369 -13.82 7.03 -2.23
N ILE A 370 -13.06 6.59 -3.23
CA ILE A 370 -13.41 6.70 -4.65
C ILE A 370 -14.66 5.86 -4.96
N LEU A 371 -14.67 4.58 -4.57
CA LEU A 371 -15.78 3.66 -4.86
C LEU A 371 -17.10 4.12 -4.24
N PHE A 372 -17.08 4.62 -3.00
CA PHE A 372 -18.28 5.20 -2.35
C PHE A 372 -18.71 6.54 -2.93
N SER A 373 -17.88 7.19 -3.76
CA SER A 373 -18.15 8.51 -4.32
C SER A 373 -18.41 8.48 -5.83
N GLU A 374 -18.70 7.30 -6.39
CA GLU A 374 -18.93 7.10 -7.83
C GLU A 374 -19.93 8.10 -8.42
N ARG A 375 -21.12 8.24 -7.82
CA ARG A 375 -22.15 9.20 -8.27
C ARG A 375 -21.65 10.65 -8.25
N GLN A 376 -20.79 11.00 -7.30
CA GLN A 376 -20.22 12.36 -7.19
C GLN A 376 -19.17 12.58 -8.28
N ILE A 377 -18.38 11.55 -8.60
CA ILE A 377 -17.35 11.59 -9.64
C ILE A 377 -17.99 11.66 -11.03
N GLU A 378 -19.05 10.89 -11.29
CA GLU A 378 -19.78 10.92 -12.56
C GLU A 378 -20.53 12.24 -12.77
N ALA A 379 -21.02 12.85 -11.69
CA ALA A 379 -21.68 14.16 -11.71
C ALA A 379 -20.70 15.35 -11.72
N LEU A 380 -19.38 15.12 -11.85
CA LEU A 380 -18.41 16.21 -11.86
C LEU A 380 -18.67 17.18 -13.03
N PRO A 381 -18.65 18.50 -12.78
CA PRO A 381 -18.89 19.49 -13.81
C PRO A 381 -17.77 19.41 -14.87
N LYS A 382 -18.18 19.37 -16.15
CA LYS A 382 -17.27 19.31 -17.30
C LYS A 382 -16.54 20.65 -17.55
N SER A 383 -17.02 21.75 -16.96
CA SER A 383 -16.44 23.09 -17.09
C SER A 383 -15.81 23.57 -15.77
N GLY A 384 -14.74 24.35 -15.88
CA GLY A 384 -13.75 24.60 -14.83
C GLY A 384 -14.12 25.62 -13.73
N SER A 385 -15.33 26.19 -13.72
CA SER A 385 -15.69 27.28 -12.80
C SER A 385 -16.48 26.84 -11.55
N ALA A 386 -16.92 25.60 -11.46
CA ALA A 386 -17.69 25.10 -10.32
C ALA A 386 -16.81 24.36 -9.31
N ARG A 387 -17.00 24.64 -8.01
CA ARG A 387 -16.33 23.96 -6.88
C ARG A 387 -16.58 22.46 -6.98
N LEU A 388 -15.50 21.69 -6.88
CA LEU A 388 -15.56 20.23 -7.01
C LEU A 388 -16.21 19.63 -5.78
N THR A 389 -17.22 18.78 -6.01
CA THR A 389 -17.87 17.97 -4.96
C THR A 389 -16.97 16.83 -4.46
N PHE A 390 -15.96 16.45 -5.24
CA PHE A 390 -15.01 15.39 -4.92
C PHE A 390 -13.58 15.80 -5.30
N GLN A 391 -12.65 15.62 -4.36
CA GLN A 391 -11.23 15.97 -4.51
C GLN A 391 -10.35 14.90 -3.84
N LEU A 392 -9.12 14.78 -4.33
CA LEU A 392 -8.07 13.94 -3.76
C LEU A 392 -6.81 14.78 -3.53
N SER A 393 -6.19 14.63 -2.37
CA SER A 393 -4.89 15.27 -2.10
C SER A 393 -3.76 14.59 -2.87
N ARG A 394 -2.59 15.25 -2.99
CA ARG A 394 -1.36 14.64 -3.51
C ARG A 394 -1.06 13.33 -2.79
N GLN A 395 -1.12 13.35 -1.47
CA GLN A 395 -0.82 12.20 -0.64
C GLN A 395 -1.78 11.03 -0.89
N GLU A 396 -3.08 11.30 -1.06
CA GLU A 396 -4.07 10.28 -1.43
C GLU A 396 -3.76 9.67 -2.80
N ILE A 397 -3.34 10.48 -3.77
CA ILE A 397 -2.98 9.99 -5.12
C ILE A 397 -1.69 9.16 -5.06
N VAL A 398 -0.67 9.65 -4.34
CA VAL A 398 0.61 8.95 -4.17
C VAL A 398 0.40 7.61 -3.46
N SER A 399 -0.37 7.58 -2.37
CA SER A 399 -0.67 6.36 -1.62
C SER A 399 -1.50 5.38 -2.44
N LEU A 400 -2.53 5.83 -3.16
CA LEU A 400 -3.36 4.97 -4.02
C LEU A 400 -2.52 4.23 -5.07
N LEU A 401 -1.68 4.95 -5.83
CA LEU A 401 -0.88 4.34 -6.89
C LEU A 401 0.25 3.47 -6.33
N ASN A 402 0.90 3.88 -5.24
CA ASN A 402 1.95 3.08 -4.61
C ASN A 402 1.40 1.81 -3.94
N ALA A 403 0.25 1.88 -3.27
CA ALA A 403 -0.43 0.71 -2.72
C ALA A 403 -0.74 -0.29 -3.84
N PHE A 404 -1.37 0.18 -4.92
CA PHE A 404 -1.68 -0.65 -6.08
C PHE A 404 -0.43 -1.28 -6.71
N GLY A 405 0.67 -0.51 -6.77
CA GLY A 405 1.97 -0.97 -7.24
C GLY A 405 2.59 -2.10 -6.41
N ARG A 406 2.31 -2.17 -5.11
CA ARG A 406 2.77 -3.29 -4.27
C ARG A 406 2.06 -4.57 -4.66
N TYR A 407 0.73 -4.59 -4.74
CA TYR A 407 -0.03 -5.79 -5.10
C TYR A 407 0.36 -6.33 -6.49
N ASN A 408 0.53 -5.42 -7.44
CA ASN A 408 0.99 -5.75 -8.78
C ASN A 408 2.39 -6.43 -8.77
N SER A 409 3.31 -5.91 -7.95
CA SER A 409 4.63 -6.52 -7.81
C SER A 409 4.61 -7.86 -7.05
N SER A 410 3.67 -8.06 -6.12
CA SER A 410 3.43 -9.34 -5.44
C SER A 410 3.12 -10.46 -6.44
N TRP A 411 2.39 -10.15 -7.52
CA TRP A 411 2.03 -11.16 -8.54
C TRP A 411 3.21 -11.57 -9.41
N HIS A 412 4.00 -10.60 -9.87
CA HIS A 412 5.26 -10.87 -10.56
C HIS A 412 6.17 -11.76 -9.71
N ARG A 413 6.21 -11.50 -8.41
CA ARG A 413 7.00 -12.27 -7.45
C ARG A 413 6.48 -13.69 -7.27
N ILE A 414 5.16 -13.89 -7.13
CA ILE A 414 4.55 -15.23 -7.08
C ILE A 414 4.99 -16.04 -8.32
N ARG A 415 4.87 -15.46 -9.51
CA ARG A 415 5.26 -16.13 -10.78
C ARG A 415 6.74 -16.48 -10.81
N TYR A 416 7.61 -15.60 -10.32
CA TYR A 416 9.05 -15.84 -10.29
C TYR A 416 9.45 -16.91 -9.27
N THR A 417 8.94 -16.84 -8.04
CA THR A 417 9.18 -17.86 -6.99
C THR A 417 8.77 -19.25 -7.48
N ARG A 418 7.69 -19.35 -8.26
CA ARG A 418 7.26 -20.62 -8.89
C ARG A 418 8.25 -21.13 -9.93
N LYS A 419 8.74 -20.27 -10.83
CA LYS A 419 9.79 -20.66 -11.80
C LYS A 419 11.03 -21.21 -11.08
N VAL A 420 11.44 -20.55 -10.00
CA VAL A 420 12.58 -21.00 -9.18
C VAL A 420 12.29 -22.35 -8.51
N GLN A 421 11.09 -22.55 -7.94
CA GLN A 421 10.70 -23.81 -7.31
C GLN A 421 10.71 -24.99 -8.29
N ILE A 422 10.24 -24.77 -9.53
CA ILE A 422 10.22 -25.81 -10.56
C ILE A 422 11.62 -26.14 -11.03
N ASN A 423 12.46 -25.12 -11.27
CA ASN A 423 13.87 -25.35 -11.61
C ASN A 423 14.60 -26.13 -10.49
N ILE A 424 14.32 -25.85 -9.20
CA ILE A 424 14.90 -26.62 -8.09
C ILE A 424 14.42 -28.08 -8.12
N LYS A 425 13.14 -28.34 -8.40
CA LYS A 425 12.60 -29.70 -8.54
C LYS A 425 13.13 -30.43 -9.77
N GLU A 426 13.38 -29.74 -10.88
CA GLU A 426 13.93 -30.31 -12.11
C GLU A 426 15.44 -30.56 -12.04
N VAL A 427 16.18 -29.75 -11.29
CA VAL A 427 17.62 -29.97 -11.02
C VAL A 427 17.81 -31.03 -9.92
N GLY A 428 16.82 -31.24 -9.06
CA GLY A 428 16.75 -32.33 -8.09
C GLY A 428 16.31 -33.69 -8.66
N VAL A 429 16.88 -34.11 -9.80
CA VAL A 429 16.90 -35.53 -10.20
C VAL A 429 18.03 -36.21 -9.43
N ILE A 430 17.68 -36.65 -8.21
CA ILE A 430 17.93 -37.94 -7.52
C ILE A 430 17.60 -37.73 -6.05
#